data_AF-E2B3B5-F1
#
_entry.id   AF-E2B3B5-F1
#
_cell.length_a   1.000
_cell.length_b   1.000
_cell.length_c   1.000
_cell.angle_alpha   90.00
_cell.angle_beta   90.00
_cell.angle_gamma   90.00
#
_symmetry.space_group_name_H-M   'P 1'
#
loop_
_entity.id
_entity.type
_entity.pdbx_description
1 polymer ?
#
loop_
_entity_poly.entity_id
_entity_poly.type
_entity_poly.pdbx_seq_one_letter_code
_entity_poly.pdbx_strand_id
1 'polypeptide(L)'
;FRKGKNASQAHKKLCAVYGNEALKERQCQNWFARFRSGDFSLKNAQRSGRPVEVDETHIKAIIDSDRHSTTRDIAEKLNVSHTCIEKNLK
;
A
#
# COMPACT_ATOMS: atom_id res chain seq x y z
N PHE A 1 -2.85 -23.59 4.00
CA PHE A 1 -3.92 -22.66 3.63
C PHE A 1 -4.72 -23.17 2.43
N ARG A 2 -4.21 -23.31 1.19
CA ARG A 2 -4.92 -24.09 0.14
C ARG A 2 -4.53 -25.58 0.09
N LYS A 3 -3.26 -25.90 0.38
CA LYS A 3 -2.74 -27.28 0.42
C LYS A 3 -2.88 -27.96 1.79
N GLY A 4 -3.81 -27.52 2.64
CA GLY A 4 -3.99 -28.04 4.01
C GLY A 4 -2.82 -27.82 5.00
N LYS A 5 -1.69 -27.25 4.56
CA LYS A 5 -0.54 -26.96 5.44
C LYS A 5 -0.82 -25.80 6.38
N ASN A 6 -0.23 -25.83 7.57
CA ASN A 6 -0.24 -24.72 8.52
C ASN A 6 0.95 -23.76 8.30
N ALA A 7 0.98 -22.65 9.05
CA ALA A 7 1.99 -21.61 8.90
C ALA A 7 3.41 -22.12 9.17
N SER A 8 3.61 -22.90 10.24
CA SER A 8 4.92 -23.44 10.61
C SER A 8 5.45 -24.44 9.56
N GLN A 9 4.59 -25.28 8.99
CA GLN A 9 4.96 -26.18 7.88
C GLN A 9 5.38 -25.41 6.63
N ALA A 10 4.69 -24.30 6.31
CA ALA A 10 5.08 -23.44 5.20
C ALA A 10 6.40 -22.70 5.49
N HIS A 11 6.59 -22.21 6.72
CA HIS A 11 7.82 -21.58 7.16
C HIS A 11 9.03 -22.52 7.02
N LYS A 12 8.92 -23.77 7.48
CA LYS A 12 9.98 -24.78 7.30
C LYS A 12 10.36 -24.98 5.84
N LYS A 13 9.38 -24.99 4.93
CA LYS A 13 9.63 -25.08 3.48
C LYS A 13 10.30 -23.82 2.93
N LEU A 14 9.90 -22.64 3.40
CA LEU A 14 10.55 -21.38 3.02
C LEU A 14 12.01 -21.36 3.48
N CYS A 15 12.30 -21.75 4.73
CA CYS A 15 13.67 -21.84 5.23
C CYS A 15 14.51 -22.88 4.47
N ALA A 16 13.92 -24.00 4.05
CA ALA A 16 14.63 -25.01 3.25
C ALA A 16 15.06 -24.49 1.87
N VAL A 17 14.36 -23.50 1.31
CA VAL A 17 14.66 -22.93 -0.02
C VAL A 17 15.49 -21.65 0.09
N TYR A 18 15.15 -20.76 1.03
CA TYR A 18 15.71 -19.40 1.14
C TYR A 18 16.66 -19.22 2.33
N GLY A 19 16.81 -20.23 3.20
CA GLY A 19 17.69 -20.16 4.37
C GLY A 19 17.41 -18.94 5.24
N ASN A 20 18.45 -18.10 5.43
CA ASN A 20 18.39 -16.90 6.27
C ASN A 20 17.59 -15.75 5.65
N GLU A 21 17.32 -15.78 4.35
CA GLU A 21 16.48 -14.78 3.67
C GLU A 21 14.98 -15.10 3.77
N ALA A 22 14.63 -16.25 4.34
CA ALA A 22 13.25 -16.64 4.55
C ALA A 22 12.53 -15.71 5.54
N LEU A 23 11.21 -15.58 5.35
CA LEU A 23 10.34 -14.88 6.29
C LEU A 23 10.41 -15.53 7.68
N LYS A 24 10.49 -14.71 8.73
CA LYS A 24 10.34 -15.16 10.12
C LYS A 24 9.01 -15.90 10.33
N GLU A 25 8.97 -16.86 11.26
CA GLU A 25 7.76 -17.65 11.52
C GLU A 25 6.53 -16.78 11.82
N ARG A 26 6.70 -15.73 12.64
CA ARG A 26 5.63 -14.77 12.96
C ARG A 26 5.07 -14.06 11.71
N GLN A 27 5.92 -13.75 10.74
CA GLN A 27 5.47 -13.16 9.47
C GLN A 27 4.64 -14.19 8.68
N CYS A 28 5.06 -15.46 8.64
CA CYS A 28 4.28 -16.54 8.03
C CYS A 28 2.91 -16.71 8.70
N GLN A 29 2.84 -16.66 10.03
CA GLN A 29 1.59 -16.74 10.78
C GLN A 29 0.64 -15.57 10.44
N ASN A 30 1.16 -14.34 10.40
CA ASN A 30 0.38 -13.16 10.01
C ASN A 30 -0.20 -13.29 8.60
N TRP A 31 0.61 -13.73 7.63
CA TRP A 31 0.14 -14.00 6.27
C TRP A 31 -0.95 -15.07 6.24
N PHE A 32 -0.79 -16.16 7.00
CA PHE A 32 -1.80 -17.20 7.10
C PHE A 32 -3.11 -16.74 7.75
N ALA A 33 -3.06 -15.77 8.67
CA ALA A 33 -4.26 -15.14 9.22
C ALA A 33 -5.00 -14.33 8.15
N ARG A 34 -4.30 -13.46 7.41
CA ARG A 34 -4.87 -12.67 6.29
C ARG A 34 -5.49 -13.55 5.21
N PHE A 35 -4.76 -14.58 4.83
CA PHE A 35 -5.22 -15.58 3.89
C PHE A 35 -6.52 -16.24 4.36
N ARG A 36 -6.60 -16.67 5.63
CA ARG A 36 -7.83 -17.26 6.19
C ARG A 36 -9.00 -16.29 6.26
N SER A 37 -8.76 -14.99 6.39
CA SER A 37 -9.80 -13.96 6.32
C SER A 37 -10.21 -13.59 4.89
N GLY A 38 -9.68 -14.27 3.87
CA GLY A 38 -9.98 -14.00 2.47
C GLY A 38 -9.18 -12.84 1.85
N ASP A 39 -8.21 -12.28 2.56
CA ASP A 39 -7.32 -11.25 2.01
C ASP A 39 -6.08 -11.90 1.38
N PHE A 40 -6.03 -11.88 0.06
CA PHE A 40 -4.92 -12.40 -0.75
C PHE A 40 -4.06 -11.28 -1.35
N SER A 41 -4.27 -10.02 -0.94
CA SER A 41 -3.53 -8.88 -1.48
C SER A 41 -2.07 -8.93 -1.05
N LEU A 42 -1.17 -8.97 -2.03
CA LEU A 42 0.28 -8.86 -1.81
C LEU A 42 0.73 -7.40 -1.64
N LYS A 43 -0.14 -6.43 -1.95
CA LYS A 43 0.20 -5.01 -1.79
C LYS A 43 0.23 -4.65 -0.30
N ASN A 44 1.19 -3.80 0.07
CA ASN A 44 1.19 -3.20 1.39
C ASN A 44 -0.05 -2.30 1.52
N ALA A 45 -0.79 -2.46 2.61
CA ALA A 45 -1.86 -1.52 2.96
C ALA A 45 -1.26 -0.11 3.15
N GLN A 46 -2.08 0.90 2.91
CA GLN A 46 -1.72 2.28 3.22
C GLN A 46 -1.37 2.37 4.71
N ARG A 47 -0.16 2.85 5.00
CA ARG A 47 0.32 3.04 6.37
C ARG A 47 -0.09 4.43 6.83
N SER A 48 -0.51 4.54 8.10
CA SER A 48 -0.69 5.84 8.75
C SER A 48 0.59 6.67 8.61
N GLY A 49 0.45 7.93 8.18
CA GLY A 49 1.57 8.86 7.97
C GLY A 49 2.20 8.83 6.57
N ARG A 50 1.89 7.85 5.71
CA ARG A 50 2.26 7.94 4.29
C ARG A 50 1.35 8.99 3.61
N PRO A 51 1.90 9.97 2.86
CA PRO A 51 1.09 10.84 2.02
C PRO A 51 0.20 9.97 1.11
N VAL A 52 -1.06 10.35 0.95
CA VAL A 52 -1.94 9.72 -0.02
C VAL A 52 -1.28 9.91 -1.39
N GLU A 53 -1.15 8.82 -2.13
CA GLU A 53 -0.65 8.88 -3.50
C GLU A 53 -1.77 9.51 -4.34
N VAL A 54 -1.64 10.82 -4.55
CA VAL A 54 -2.55 11.55 -5.42
C VAL A 54 -2.09 11.33 -6.83
N ASP A 55 -2.98 10.86 -7.69
CA ASP A 55 -2.67 10.66 -9.09
C ASP A 55 -2.38 12.03 -9.75
N GLU A 56 -1.13 12.21 -10.16
CA GLU A 56 -0.65 13.43 -10.81
C GLU A 56 -1.47 13.80 -12.05
N THR A 57 -2.08 12.82 -12.73
CA THR A 57 -2.93 13.08 -13.89
C THR A 57 -4.18 13.87 -13.52
N HIS A 58 -4.75 13.62 -12.34
CA HIS A 58 -5.90 14.37 -11.83
C HIS A 58 -5.51 15.79 -11.41
N ILE A 59 -4.32 15.96 -10.82
CA ILE A 59 -3.79 17.30 -10.50
C ILE A 59 -3.60 18.12 -11.79
N LYS A 60 -2.98 17.53 -12.81
CA LYS A 60 -2.77 18.18 -14.12
C LYS A 60 -4.08 18.53 -14.80
N ALA A 61 -5.06 17.64 -14.81
CA ALA A 61 -6.38 17.91 -15.39
C ALA A 61 -7.08 19.12 -14.73
N ILE A 62 -6.96 19.29 -13.40
CA ILE A 62 -7.53 20.44 -12.70
C ILE A 62 -6.80 21.74 -13.11
N ILE A 63 -5.47 21.71 -13.19
CA ILE A 63 -4.65 22.87 -13.60
C ILE A 63 -4.89 23.25 -15.06
N ASP A 64 -5.07 22.26 -15.93
CA ASP A 64 -5.35 22.49 -17.35
C ASP A 64 -6.76 23.07 -17.56
N SER A 65 -7.73 22.67 -16.73
CA SER A 65 -9.07 23.24 -16.74
C SER A 65 -9.12 24.65 -16.14
N ASP A 66 -8.34 24.92 -15.10
CA ASP A 66 -8.26 26.21 -14.44
C ASP A 66 -6.86 26.46 -13.89
N ARG A 67 -6.07 27.20 -14.67
CA ARG A 67 -4.68 27.53 -14.32
C ARG A 67 -4.55 28.47 -13.12
N HIS A 68 -5.64 29.08 -12.66
CA HIS A 68 -5.66 29.95 -11.47
C HIS A 68 -6.07 29.22 -10.19
N SER A 69 -6.42 27.93 -10.27
CA SER A 69 -6.74 27.13 -9.09
C SER A 69 -5.55 27.10 -8.11
N THR A 70 -5.81 27.44 -6.85
CA THR A 70 -4.79 27.36 -5.80
C THR A 70 -4.56 25.91 -5.37
N THR A 71 -3.43 25.65 -4.73
CA THR A 71 -3.15 24.35 -4.09
C THR A 71 -4.21 23.94 -3.07
N ARG A 72 -4.91 24.90 -2.44
CA ARG A 72 -6.01 24.62 -1.51
C ARG A 72 -7.26 24.17 -2.25
N ASP A 73 -7.59 24.84 -3.36
CA ASP A 73 -8.75 24.49 -4.18
C ASP A 73 -8.59 23.10 -4.81
N ILE A 74 -7.38 22.77 -5.28
CA ILE A 74 -7.06 21.44 -5.81
C ILE A 74 -7.17 20.38 -4.70
N ALA A 75 -6.66 20.68 -3.51
CA ALA A 75 -6.72 19.76 -2.36
C ALA A 75 -8.16 19.49 -1.91
N GLU A 76 -9.02 20.50 -1.92
CA GLU A 76 -10.45 20.37 -1.62
C GLU A 76 -11.16 19.51 -2.68
N LYS A 77 -10.92 19.76 -3.98
CA LYS A 77 -11.47 18.96 -5.08
C LYS A 77 -11.06 17.48 -5.01
N LEU A 78 -9.84 17.21 -4.57
CA LEU A 78 -9.28 15.85 -4.48
C LEU A 78 -9.46 15.21 -3.08
N ASN A 79 -10.07 15.93 -2.14
CA ASN A 79 -10.25 15.51 -0.74
C ASN A 79 -8.95 15.01 -0.07
N VAL A 80 -7.87 15.77 -0.26
CA VAL A 80 -6.54 15.50 0.31
C VAL A 80 -5.99 16.72 1.03
N SER A 81 -4.88 16.57 1.76
CA SER A 81 -4.25 17.72 2.40
C SER A 81 -3.59 18.63 1.37
N HIS A 82 -3.65 19.95 1.59
CA HIS A 82 -2.91 20.95 0.81
C HIS A 82 -1.42 20.61 0.68
N THR A 83 -0.81 20.14 1.77
CA THR A 83 0.60 19.70 1.82
C THR A 83 0.89 18.49 0.92
N CYS A 84 -0.13 17.68 0.59
CA CYS A 84 -0.01 16.60 -0.37
C CYS A 84 0.10 17.17 -1.78
N ILE A 85 -0.75 18.13 -2.15
CA ILE A 85 -0.69 18.80 -3.46
C ILE A 85 0.64 19.55 -3.63
N GLU A 86 1.08 20.32 -2.63
CA GLU A 86 2.36 21.03 -2.67
C GLU A 86 3.58 20.11 -2.91
N LYS A 87 3.55 18.88 -2.39
CA LYS A 87 4.62 17.90 -2.61
C LYS A 87 4.63 17.33 -4.03
N ASN A 88 3.47 17.24 -4.67
CA ASN A 88 3.33 16.70 -6.02
C ASN A 88 3.56 17.76 -7.12
N LEU A 89 3.61 19.04 -6.76
CA LEU A 89 3.86 20.16 -7.69
C LEU A 89 5.32 20.65 -7.70
N LYS A 90 6.17 20.12 -6.82
CA LYS A 90 7.62 20.39 -6.79
C LYS A 90 8.36 19.36 -7.61
#